data_AF-A0A7K4IEM7-F1
#
_entry.id   AF-A0A7K4IEM7-F1
#
_cell.length_a   1.000
_cell.length_b   1.000
_cell.length_c   1.000
_cell.angle_alpha   90.00
_cell.angle_beta   90.00
_cell.angle_gamma   90.00
#
_symmetry.space_group_name_H-M   'P 1'
#
loop_
_entity.id
_entity.type
_entity.pdbx_description
1 polymer ?
#
loop_
_entity_poly.entity_id
_entity_poly.type
_entity_poly.pdbx_seq_one_letter_code
_entity_poly.pdbx_strand_id
1 'polypeptide(L)'
;MSDDKKARSVVDEKERIRLIQEIGKIKETLDSFKYGLNFEEFADEIFKTIDRQTISMKKLQESMDSILERLKRLEAHLDEGIKVRLRGQLTSDAAGSAAEEIVIEPQAEPVKEAAKEDTVGSERRAALEAEASELRVKIARLFEKENEFIEMQLNDPASAAEYDEKSKVTRTMRRELERQLRDIEAELGK
;
A
#
# COMPACT_ATOMS: atom_id res chain seq x y z
N MET A 1 -29.10 58.65 53.03
CA MET A 1 -29.97 58.08 51.97
C MET A 1 -29.32 58.02 50.57
N SER A 2 -28.11 58.54 50.37
CA SER A 2 -27.41 58.49 49.05
C SER A 2 -26.59 57.20 48.87
N ASP A 3 -26.04 56.67 49.96
CA ASP A 3 -25.10 55.54 49.90
C ASP A 3 -25.79 54.19 49.62
N ASP A 4 -27.03 54.00 50.09
CA ASP A 4 -27.82 52.80 49.79
C ASP A 4 -28.16 52.65 48.31
N LYS A 5 -28.37 53.76 47.59
CA LYS A 5 -28.66 53.72 46.15
C LYS A 5 -27.42 53.34 45.33
N LYS A 6 -26.23 53.83 45.74
CA LYS A 6 -24.95 53.46 45.12
C LYS A 6 -24.57 52.01 45.42
N ALA A 7 -24.81 51.53 46.64
CA ALA A 7 -24.56 50.13 46.98
C ALA A 7 -25.45 49.18 46.17
N ARG A 8 -26.75 49.51 46.01
CA ARG A 8 -27.67 48.73 45.17
C ARG A 8 -27.30 48.76 43.69
N SER A 9 -26.89 49.89 43.13
CA SER A 9 -26.48 49.98 41.71
C SER A 9 -25.19 49.21 41.42
N VAL A 10 -24.27 49.11 42.40
CA VAL A 10 -23.04 48.32 42.28
C VAL A 10 -23.32 46.82 42.40
N VAL A 11 -24.33 46.42 43.19
CA VAL A 11 -24.78 45.01 43.27
C VAL A 11 -25.43 44.59 41.95
N ASP A 12 -26.25 45.45 41.35
CA ASP A 12 -26.88 45.22 40.04
C ASP A 12 -25.85 45.10 38.90
N GLU A 13 -24.80 45.93 38.90
CA GLU A 13 -23.72 45.83 37.91
C GLU A 13 -22.87 44.55 38.09
N LYS A 14 -22.65 44.10 39.33
CA LYS A 14 -21.96 42.83 39.60
C LYS A 14 -22.78 41.62 39.15
N GLU A 15 -24.09 41.64 39.38
CA GLU A 15 -25.01 40.61 38.88
C GLU A 15 -25.07 40.60 37.36
N ARG A 16 -25.10 41.79 36.72
CA ARG A 16 -25.03 41.93 35.27
C ARG A 16 -23.75 41.34 34.67
N ILE A 17 -22.58 41.61 35.27
CA ILE A 17 -21.31 41.03 34.83
C ILE A 17 -21.32 39.50 34.97
N ARG A 18 -21.86 38.98 36.08
CA ARG A 18 -22.00 37.54 36.30
C ARG A 18 -22.90 36.89 35.26
N LEU A 19 -24.05 37.50 34.95
CA LEU A 19 -24.97 37.01 33.92
C LEU A 19 -24.32 37.03 32.53
N ILE A 20 -23.55 38.07 32.20
CA ILE A 20 -22.81 38.12 30.92
C ILE A 20 -21.77 36.99 30.84
N GLN A 21 -21.06 36.70 31.93
CA GLN A 21 -20.11 35.59 31.98
C GLN A 21 -20.81 34.22 31.86
N GLU A 22 -21.96 34.04 32.50
CA GLU A 22 -22.75 32.80 32.40
C GLU A 22 -23.31 32.62 30.98
N ILE A 23 -23.81 33.68 30.34
CA ILE A 23 -24.24 33.67 28.93
C ILE A 23 -23.05 33.36 28.01
N GLY A 24 -21.86 33.92 28.27
CA GLY A 24 -20.64 33.63 27.52
C GLY A 24 -20.27 32.15 27.56
N LYS A 25 -20.30 31.54 28.75
CA LYS A 25 -20.05 30.10 28.92
C LYS A 25 -21.09 29.24 28.20
N ILE A 26 -22.37 29.62 28.29
CA ILE A 26 -23.44 28.92 27.58
C ILE A 26 -23.22 29.01 26.07
N LYS A 27 -22.85 30.19 25.55
CA LYS A 27 -22.54 30.38 24.14
C LYS A 27 -21.36 29.51 23.69
N GLU A 28 -20.26 29.46 24.45
CA GLU A 28 -19.11 28.60 24.15
C GLU A 28 -19.50 27.13 24.09
N THR A 29 -20.35 26.66 25.03
CA THR A 29 -20.87 25.29 24.97
C THR A 29 -21.79 25.06 23.78
N LEU A 30 -22.57 26.06 23.37
CA LEU A 30 -23.47 25.95 22.22
C LEU A 30 -22.70 25.93 20.89
N ASP A 31 -21.62 26.73 20.80
CA ASP A 31 -20.72 26.72 19.66
C ASP A 31 -19.97 25.37 19.56
N SER A 32 -19.58 24.74 20.68
CA SER A 32 -19.00 23.39 20.66
C SER A 32 -19.99 22.31 20.22
N PHE A 33 -21.27 22.41 20.59
CA PHE A 33 -22.33 21.56 20.04
C PHE A 33 -22.58 21.79 18.54
N LYS A 34 -22.43 23.03 18.06
CA LYS A 34 -22.51 23.35 16.63
C LYS A 34 -21.39 22.69 15.82
N TYR A 35 -20.17 22.62 16.36
CA TYR A 35 -19.11 21.81 15.78
C TYR A 35 -19.43 20.30 15.83
N GLY A 36 -20.16 19.86 16.86
CA GLY A 36 -20.72 18.51 16.96
C GLY A 36 -21.73 18.16 15.86
N LEU A 37 -22.49 19.13 15.33
CA LEU A 37 -23.45 18.88 14.24
C LEU A 37 -22.78 18.57 12.89
N ASN A 38 -21.51 18.98 12.70
CA ASN A 38 -20.73 18.60 11.52
C ASN A 38 -20.24 17.13 11.55
N PHE A 39 -20.48 16.40 12.66
CA PHE A 39 -20.15 14.97 12.73
C PHE A 39 -21.03 14.11 11.81
N GLU A 40 -22.23 14.55 11.44
CA GLU A 40 -23.11 13.75 10.58
C GLU A 40 -22.54 13.65 9.15
N GLU A 41 -22.12 14.77 8.56
CA GLU A 41 -21.44 14.79 7.26
C GLU A 41 -20.11 14.01 7.30
N PHE A 42 -19.35 14.16 8.39
CA PHE A 42 -18.11 13.42 8.59
C PHE A 42 -18.35 11.91 8.74
N ALA A 43 -19.38 11.50 9.48
CA ALA A 43 -19.75 10.10 9.63
C ALA A 43 -20.19 9.50 8.29
N ASP A 44 -20.97 10.23 7.49
CA ASP A 44 -21.38 9.83 6.16
C ASP A 44 -20.20 9.62 5.21
N GLU A 45 -19.18 10.49 5.28
CA GLU A 45 -17.93 10.32 4.52
C GLU A 45 -17.13 9.10 4.97
N ILE A 46 -17.08 8.84 6.28
CA ILE A 46 -16.46 7.63 6.83
C ILE A 46 -17.20 6.39 6.33
N PHE A 47 -18.53 6.34 6.42
CA PHE A 47 -19.31 5.19 5.96
C PHE A 47 -19.13 4.93 4.47
N LYS A 48 -19.14 5.97 3.62
CA LYS A 48 -18.85 5.85 2.19
C LYS A 48 -17.45 5.28 1.93
N THR A 49 -16.47 5.68 2.74
CA THR A 49 -15.09 5.19 2.62
C THR A 49 -14.99 3.72 3.03
N ILE A 50 -15.62 3.34 4.14
CA ILE A 50 -15.69 1.96 4.62
C ILE A 50 -16.38 1.07 3.58
N ASP A 51 -17.49 1.52 2.98
CA ASP A 51 -18.19 0.76 1.95
C ASP A 51 -17.31 0.53 0.71
N ARG A 52 -16.61 1.56 0.23
CA ARG A 52 -15.67 1.45 -0.90
C ARG A 52 -14.52 0.50 -0.60
N GLN A 53 -13.97 0.56 0.62
CA GLN A 53 -12.92 -0.34 1.07
C GLN A 53 -13.44 -1.79 1.15
N THR A 54 -14.64 -1.99 1.69
CA THR A 54 -15.28 -3.31 1.79
C THR A 54 -15.50 -3.93 0.41
N ILE A 55 -15.97 -3.15 -0.56
CA ILE A 55 -16.12 -3.62 -1.95
C ILE A 55 -14.76 -3.99 -2.55
N SER A 56 -13.73 -3.17 -2.33
CA SER A 56 -12.38 -3.44 -2.82
C SER A 56 -11.79 -4.72 -2.21
N MET A 57 -11.98 -4.93 -0.91
CA MET A 57 -11.55 -6.15 -0.22
C MET A 57 -12.25 -7.40 -0.77
N LYS A 58 -13.57 -7.34 -1.03
CA LYS A 58 -14.29 -8.45 -1.64
C LYS A 58 -13.73 -8.80 -3.03
N LYS A 59 -13.49 -7.80 -3.89
CA LYS A 59 -12.88 -8.02 -5.21
C LYS A 59 -11.48 -8.61 -5.12
N LEU A 60 -10.69 -8.17 -4.16
CA LEU A 60 -9.36 -8.71 -3.91
C LEU A 60 -9.44 -10.18 -3.50
N GLN A 61 -10.38 -10.53 -2.62
CA GLN A 61 -10.61 -11.90 -2.18
C GLN A 61 -11.04 -12.80 -3.34
N GLU A 62 -12.01 -12.37 -4.16
CA GLU A 62 -12.42 -13.09 -5.37
C GLU A 62 -11.24 -13.32 -6.34
N SER A 63 -10.39 -12.31 -6.51
CA SER A 63 -9.17 -12.44 -7.32
C SER A 63 -8.17 -13.42 -6.73
N MET A 64 -7.99 -13.43 -5.41
CA MET A 64 -7.10 -14.38 -4.74
C MET A 64 -7.60 -15.81 -4.89
N ASP A 65 -8.90 -16.04 -4.69
CA ASP A 65 -9.52 -17.35 -4.87
C ASP A 65 -9.34 -17.85 -6.31
N SER A 66 -9.52 -16.98 -7.30
CA SER A 66 -9.25 -17.32 -8.71
C SER A 66 -7.79 -17.68 -8.98
N ILE A 67 -6.84 -16.97 -8.37
CA ILE A 67 -5.41 -17.27 -8.49
C ILE A 67 -5.11 -18.63 -7.85
N LEU A 68 -5.65 -18.91 -6.67
CA LEU A 68 -5.48 -20.18 -5.97
C LEU A 68 -6.06 -21.34 -6.78
N GLU A 69 -7.21 -21.17 -7.43
CA GLU A 69 -7.74 -22.18 -8.35
C GLU A 69 -6.82 -22.43 -9.55
N ARG A 70 -6.27 -21.36 -10.16
CA ARG A 70 -5.31 -21.50 -11.27
C ARG A 70 -4.05 -22.22 -10.83
N LEU A 71 -3.53 -21.92 -9.64
CA LEU A 71 -2.37 -22.59 -9.06
C LEU A 71 -2.66 -24.07 -8.83
N LYS A 72 -3.80 -24.43 -8.23
CA LYS A 72 -4.20 -25.83 -8.05
C LYS A 72 -4.31 -26.60 -9.37
N ARG A 73 -4.84 -25.95 -10.42
CA ARG A 73 -4.92 -26.57 -11.76
C ARG A 73 -3.54 -26.75 -12.38
N LEU A 74 -2.64 -25.78 -12.22
CA LEU A 74 -1.25 -25.87 -12.70
C LEU A 74 -0.48 -26.96 -11.97
N GLU A 75 -0.63 -27.06 -10.65
CA GLU A 75 -0.06 -28.11 -9.81
C GLU A 75 -0.56 -29.48 -10.25
N ALA A 76 -1.88 -29.65 -10.44
CA ALA A 76 -2.44 -30.89 -10.97
C ALA A 76 -1.88 -31.25 -12.37
N HIS A 77 -1.71 -30.28 -13.26
CA HIS A 77 -1.10 -30.52 -14.58
C HIS A 77 0.39 -30.83 -14.52
N LEU A 78 1.12 -30.32 -13.53
CA LEU A 78 2.52 -30.64 -13.30
C LEU A 78 2.67 -32.05 -12.71
N ASP A 79 1.81 -32.41 -11.76
CA ASP A 79 1.76 -33.74 -11.14
C ASP A 79 1.36 -34.84 -12.14
N GLU A 80 0.48 -34.52 -13.11
CA GLU A 80 0.10 -35.42 -14.20
C GLU A 80 1.23 -35.65 -15.24
N GLY A 81 2.30 -34.84 -15.18
CA GLY A 81 3.42 -34.88 -16.11
C GLY A 81 3.11 -34.26 -17.47
N ILE A 82 4.09 -33.53 -18.04
CA ILE A 82 3.94 -32.92 -19.36
C ILE A 82 4.17 -33.98 -20.44
N LYS A 83 3.09 -34.50 -21.04
CA LYS A 83 3.16 -35.39 -22.22
C LYS A 83 3.54 -34.60 -23.48
N VAL A 84 4.84 -34.37 -23.69
CA VAL A 84 5.36 -33.75 -24.91
C VAL A 84 5.42 -34.81 -26.02
N ARG A 85 4.47 -34.77 -26.95
CA ARG A 85 4.49 -35.63 -28.15
C ARG A 85 5.38 -34.97 -29.20
N LEU A 86 6.66 -35.33 -29.23
CA LEU A 86 7.60 -34.91 -30.28
C LEU A 86 7.18 -35.54 -31.61
N ARG A 87 6.52 -34.76 -32.47
CA ARG A 87 6.19 -35.18 -33.83
C ARG A 87 7.42 -34.99 -34.72
N GLY A 88 8.35 -35.93 -34.64
CA GLY A 88 9.48 -36.00 -35.55
C GLY A 88 9.00 -36.31 -36.96
N GLN A 89 9.03 -35.31 -37.85
CA GLN A 89 8.97 -35.51 -39.30
C GLN A 89 10.35 -35.98 -39.77
N LEU A 90 10.70 -37.22 -39.44
CA LEU A 90 11.86 -37.92 -39.99
C LEU A 90 11.40 -38.72 -41.21
N THR A 91 11.50 -38.09 -42.37
CA THR A 91 11.51 -38.78 -43.65
C THR A 91 12.82 -39.56 -43.75
N SER A 92 12.79 -40.87 -43.49
CA SER A 92 13.41 -41.92 -44.31
C SER A 92 13.61 -43.21 -43.50
N ASP A 93 12.94 -44.26 -43.99
CA ASP A 93 13.28 -45.66 -43.94
C ASP A 93 14.20 -46.17 -42.82
N ALA A 94 13.59 -46.65 -41.74
CA ALA A 94 13.96 -47.93 -41.15
C ALA A 94 12.79 -48.49 -40.33
N ALA A 95 12.45 -49.74 -40.61
CA ALA A 95 11.34 -50.46 -40.04
C ALA A 95 11.42 -50.54 -38.50
N GLY A 96 10.28 -50.33 -37.85
CA GLY A 96 10.00 -50.83 -36.51
C GLY A 96 10.73 -50.12 -35.37
N SER A 97 10.39 -48.86 -35.09
CA SER A 97 10.59 -48.29 -33.77
C SER A 97 9.25 -47.83 -33.23
N ALA A 98 8.80 -48.49 -32.16
CA ALA A 98 7.62 -48.12 -31.40
C ALA A 98 7.74 -46.65 -30.99
N ALA A 99 6.61 -45.94 -30.99
CA ALA A 99 6.54 -44.59 -30.45
C ALA A 99 7.19 -44.56 -29.06
N GLU A 100 8.37 -43.97 -28.96
CA GLU A 100 9.11 -43.82 -27.71
C GLU A 100 8.34 -42.81 -26.85
N GLU A 101 7.48 -43.32 -25.98
CA GLU A 101 6.77 -42.55 -24.97
C GLU A 101 7.77 -42.23 -23.84
N ILE A 102 8.42 -41.08 -23.94
CA ILE A 102 9.30 -40.58 -22.87
C ILE A 102 8.39 -39.93 -21.81
N VAL A 103 8.09 -40.69 -20.76
CA VAL A 103 7.51 -40.17 -19.52
C VAL A 103 8.62 -39.50 -18.73
N ILE A 104 8.61 -38.17 -18.67
CA ILE A 104 9.53 -37.41 -17.82
C ILE A 104 8.92 -37.41 -16.41
N GLU A 105 9.30 -38.39 -15.59
CA GLU A 105 9.07 -38.30 -14.14
C GLU A 105 10.08 -37.30 -13.54
N PRO A 106 9.64 -36.40 -12.62
CA PRO A 106 10.55 -35.47 -11.96
C PRO A 106 11.39 -36.23 -10.94
N GLN A 107 12.57 -36.72 -11.35
CA GLN A 107 13.59 -37.10 -10.39
C GLN A 107 14.20 -35.86 -9.75
N ALA A 108 14.22 -35.87 -8.42
CA ALA A 108 14.96 -34.95 -7.58
C ALA A 108 16.43 -34.83 -8.04
N GLU A 109 16.92 -33.59 -8.04
CA GLU A 109 18.27 -33.10 -8.37
C GLU A 109 19.48 -33.94 -7.91
N PRO A 110 20.74 -33.62 -8.33
CA PRO A 110 21.20 -32.69 -9.37
C PRO A 110 22.27 -33.29 -10.31
N VAL A 111 22.24 -32.99 -11.61
CA VAL A 111 23.43 -33.13 -12.47
C VAL A 111 24.01 -31.74 -12.71
N LYS A 112 25.06 -31.44 -11.94
CA LYS A 112 26.07 -30.44 -12.31
C LYS A 112 26.82 -30.96 -13.53
N GLU A 113 26.51 -30.45 -14.72
CA GLU A 113 27.51 -30.39 -15.80
C GLU A 113 27.50 -29.01 -16.45
N ALA A 114 28.70 -28.46 -16.55
CA ALA A 114 28.98 -27.08 -16.84
C ALA A 114 28.85 -26.76 -18.33
N ALA A 115 28.00 -25.79 -18.67
CA ALA A 115 28.22 -24.93 -19.82
C ALA A 115 28.99 -23.70 -19.32
N LYS A 116 30.30 -23.67 -19.58
CA LYS A 116 31.14 -22.49 -19.40
C LYS A 116 30.88 -21.53 -20.56
N GLU A 117 29.83 -20.73 -20.44
CA GLU A 117 29.60 -19.47 -21.15
C GLU A 117 28.63 -18.68 -20.24
N ASP A 118 28.96 -17.43 -19.88
CA ASP A 118 28.18 -16.52 -19.00
C ASP A 118 28.34 -16.53 -17.46
N THR A 119 29.50 -16.88 -16.89
CA THR A 119 29.74 -16.60 -15.45
C THR A 119 29.76 -15.10 -15.12
N VAL A 120 30.25 -14.26 -16.04
CA VAL A 120 30.30 -12.79 -15.85
C VAL A 120 28.92 -12.14 -15.97
N GLY A 121 28.04 -12.68 -16.82
CA GLY A 121 26.66 -12.23 -16.95
C GLY A 121 25.80 -12.62 -15.75
N SER A 122 26.05 -13.80 -15.18
CA SER A 122 25.38 -14.30 -13.96
C SER A 122 25.69 -13.44 -12.73
N GLU A 123 26.96 -13.12 -12.47
CA GLU A 123 27.36 -12.28 -11.34
C GLU A 123 26.85 -10.84 -11.46
N ARG A 124 26.89 -10.26 -12.67
CA ARG A 124 26.35 -8.91 -12.92
C ARG A 124 24.84 -8.86 -12.76
N ARG A 125 24.10 -9.87 -13.22
CA ARG A 125 22.65 -9.98 -13.01
C ARG A 125 22.31 -10.14 -11.54
N ALA A 126 23.02 -10.99 -10.81
CA ALA A 126 22.81 -11.18 -9.37
C ALA A 126 23.06 -9.89 -8.58
N ALA A 127 24.08 -9.10 -8.96
CA ALA A 127 24.34 -7.79 -8.36
C ALA A 127 23.21 -6.78 -8.62
N LEU A 128 22.72 -6.71 -9.86
CA LEU A 128 21.58 -5.85 -10.22
C LEU A 128 20.28 -6.27 -9.52
N GLU A 129 20.05 -7.56 -9.32
CA GLU A 129 18.90 -8.06 -8.55
C GLU A 129 18.99 -7.70 -7.06
N ALA A 130 20.18 -7.80 -6.48
CA ALA A 130 20.42 -7.37 -5.11
C ALA A 130 20.17 -5.86 -4.95
N GLU A 131 20.69 -5.04 -5.87
CA GLU A 131 20.47 -3.60 -5.89
C GLU A 131 18.98 -3.24 -6.07
N ALA A 132 18.28 -3.91 -6.98
CA ALA A 132 16.84 -3.75 -7.15
C ALA A 132 16.07 -4.10 -5.86
N SER A 133 16.45 -5.18 -5.17
CA SER A 133 15.82 -5.57 -3.90
C SER A 133 16.04 -4.53 -2.80
N GLU A 134 17.24 -3.94 -2.73
CA GLU A 134 17.57 -2.89 -1.77
C GLU A 134 16.78 -1.60 -2.07
N LEU A 135 16.67 -1.22 -3.34
CA LEU A 135 15.86 -0.09 -3.77
C LEU A 135 14.39 -0.28 -3.43
N ARG A 136 13.82 -1.49 -3.61
CA ARG A 136 12.43 -1.79 -3.20
C ARG A 136 12.22 -1.55 -1.71
N VAL A 137 13.15 -2.00 -0.86
CA VAL A 137 13.08 -1.78 0.59
C VAL A 137 13.18 -0.29 0.93
N LYS A 138 14.07 0.45 0.27
CA LYS A 138 14.21 1.91 0.48
C LYS A 138 12.95 2.67 0.05
N ILE A 139 12.37 2.32 -1.10
CA ILE A 139 11.11 2.88 -1.62
C ILE A 139 9.97 2.63 -0.63
N ALA A 140 9.83 1.40 -0.12
CA ALA A 140 8.81 1.06 0.87
C ALA A 140 8.94 1.91 2.14
N ARG A 141 10.15 2.06 2.68
CA ARG A 141 10.41 2.92 3.85
C ARG A 141 10.10 4.39 3.60
N LEU A 142 10.40 4.91 2.40
CA LEU A 142 10.04 6.29 2.05
C LEU A 142 8.53 6.46 1.91
N PHE A 143 7.83 5.44 1.41
CA PHE A 143 6.36 5.46 1.32
C PHE A 143 5.71 5.47 2.71
N GLU A 144 6.22 4.65 3.64
CA GLU A 144 5.78 4.65 5.04
C GLU A 144 5.98 6.03 5.68
N LYS A 145 7.15 6.65 5.50
CA LYS A 145 7.43 8.01 6.01
C LYS A 145 6.57 9.09 5.35
N GLU A 146 6.29 8.96 4.05
CA GLU A 146 5.39 9.88 3.33
C GLU A 146 4.00 9.85 3.98
N ASN A 147 3.48 8.65 4.30
CA ASN A 147 2.19 8.48 4.98
C ASN A 147 2.23 9.01 6.40
N GLU A 148 3.29 8.73 7.16
CA GLU A 148 3.47 9.24 8.52
C GLU A 148 3.39 10.78 8.55
N PHE A 149 4.06 11.48 7.62
CA PHE A 149 3.97 12.94 7.55
C PHE A 149 2.57 13.44 7.17
N ILE A 150 1.85 12.73 6.31
CA ILE A 150 0.45 13.07 5.96
C ILE A 150 -0.46 12.89 7.18
N GLU A 151 -0.27 11.84 7.97
CA GLU A 151 -1.00 11.62 9.22
C GLU A 151 -0.68 12.68 10.27
N MET A 152 0.60 13.06 10.41
CA MET A 152 1.01 14.14 11.31
C MET A 152 0.41 15.49 10.90
N GLN A 153 0.30 15.76 9.60
CA GLN A 153 -0.36 16.97 9.09
C GLN A 153 -1.83 17.06 9.51
N LEU A 154 -2.54 15.93 9.56
CA LEU A 154 -3.94 15.84 10.01
C LEU A 154 -4.07 16.00 11.52
N ASN A 155 -3.10 15.51 12.28
CA ASN A 155 -3.14 15.50 13.75
C ASN A 155 -2.56 16.75 14.41
N ASP A 156 -1.63 17.46 13.75
CA ASP A 156 -1.03 18.71 14.21
C ASP A 156 -1.12 19.81 13.14
N PRO A 157 -2.20 20.61 13.15
CA PRO A 157 -2.41 21.68 12.18
C PRO A 157 -1.44 22.87 12.36
N ALA A 158 -0.75 23.00 13.49
CA ALA A 158 0.20 24.09 13.71
C ALA A 158 1.49 23.89 12.90
N SER A 159 1.94 22.63 12.77
CA SER A 159 3.11 22.23 11.99
C SER A 159 2.78 21.63 10.63
N ALA A 160 1.52 21.69 10.20
CA ALA A 160 1.03 21.09 8.95
C ALA A 160 1.83 21.52 7.70
N ALA A 161 2.28 22.77 7.63
CA ALA A 161 3.09 23.26 6.50
C ALA A 161 4.47 22.57 6.44
N GLU A 162 5.11 22.36 7.59
CA GLU A 162 6.41 21.67 7.65
C GLU A 162 6.28 20.19 7.29
N TYR A 163 5.20 19.54 7.71
CA TYR A 163 4.91 18.14 7.35
C TYR A 163 4.59 17.98 5.86
N ASP A 164 3.87 18.92 5.26
CA ASP A 164 3.62 18.94 3.81
C ASP A 164 4.93 19.08 3.01
N GLU A 165 5.84 19.97 3.43
CA GLU A 165 7.17 20.08 2.81
C GLU A 165 7.98 18.79 2.95
N LYS A 166 8.03 18.19 4.14
CA LYS A 166 8.73 16.91 4.36
C LYS A 166 8.13 15.76 3.55
N SER A 167 6.81 15.72 3.42
CA SER A 167 6.10 14.75 2.58
C SER A 167 6.47 14.93 1.10
N LYS A 168 6.49 16.18 0.61
CA LYS A 168 6.92 16.50 -0.76
C LYS A 168 8.35 16.05 -1.05
N VAL A 169 9.30 16.34 -0.17
CA VAL A 169 10.71 15.91 -0.31
C VAL A 169 10.82 14.39 -0.30
N THR A 170 10.09 13.72 0.59
CA THR A 170 10.08 12.25 0.67
C THR A 170 9.51 11.63 -0.61
N ARG A 171 8.45 12.23 -1.16
CA ARG A 171 7.84 11.84 -2.44
C ARG A 171 8.79 12.05 -3.62
N THR A 172 9.55 13.15 -3.68
CA THR A 172 10.52 13.37 -4.75
C THR A 172 11.66 12.34 -4.68
N MET A 173 12.20 12.09 -3.49
CA MET A 173 13.22 11.04 -3.28
C MET A 173 12.69 9.66 -3.67
N ARG A 174 11.45 9.33 -3.30
CA ARG A 174 10.80 8.07 -3.69
C ARG A 174 10.71 7.93 -5.21
N ARG A 175 10.26 8.97 -5.92
CA ARG A 175 10.16 8.97 -7.39
C ARG A 175 11.52 8.81 -8.07
N GLU A 176 12.59 9.37 -7.51
CA GLU A 176 13.95 9.19 -8.01
C GLU A 176 14.40 7.73 -7.85
N LEU A 177 14.19 7.13 -6.69
CA LEU A 177 14.51 5.70 -6.48
C LEU A 177 13.65 4.77 -7.33
N GLU A 178 12.36 5.09 -7.54
CA GLU A 178 11.48 4.34 -8.45
C GLU A 178 11.94 4.44 -9.91
N ARG A 179 12.56 5.54 -10.29
CA ARG A 179 13.15 5.69 -11.63
C ARG A 179 14.40 4.83 -11.76
N GLN A 180 15.30 4.89 -10.79
CA GLN A 180 16.50 4.03 -10.74
C GLN A 180 16.13 2.54 -10.77
N LEU A 181 15.10 2.16 -10.01
CA LEU A 181 14.60 0.79 -10.00
C LEU A 181 14.04 0.37 -11.35
N ARG A 182 13.30 1.24 -12.05
CA ARG A 182 12.82 0.96 -13.41
C ARG A 182 13.97 0.79 -14.41
N ASP A 183 15.01 1.62 -14.29
CA ASP A 183 16.18 1.51 -15.16
C ASP A 183 16.90 0.16 -14.93
N ILE A 184 17.06 -0.27 -13.67
CA ILE A 184 17.64 -1.58 -13.32
C ILE A 184 16.75 -2.75 -13.75
N GLU A 185 15.42 -2.64 -13.58
CA GLU A 185 14.48 -3.67 -14.03
C GLU A 185 14.49 -3.81 -15.56
N ALA A 186 14.59 -2.71 -16.30
CA ALA A 186 14.77 -2.72 -17.74
C ALA A 186 16.09 -3.39 -18.17
N GLU A 187 17.20 -3.16 -17.44
CA GLU A 187 18.47 -3.85 -17.66
C GLU A 187 18.39 -5.36 -17.35
N LEU A 188 17.56 -5.75 -16.39
CA LEU A 188 17.29 -7.14 -16.04
C LEU A 188 16.27 -7.82 -16.97
N GLY A 189 15.61 -7.07 -17.86
CA GLY A 189 14.57 -7.57 -18.76
C GLY A 189 13.26 -7.93 -18.05
N LYS A 190 12.95 -7.25 -16.93
CA LYS A 190 11.72 -7.41 -16.14
C LYS A 190 10.71 -6.30 -16.41
#